data_AF-A0A7S3JUX6-F1
#
_entry.id   AF-A0A7S3JUX6-F1
#
_cell.length_a   1.000
_cell.length_b   1.000
_cell.length_c   1.000
_cell.angle_alpha   90.00
_cell.angle_beta   90.00
_cell.angle_gamma   90.00
#
_symmetry.space_group_name_H-M   'P 1'
#
loop_
_entity.id
_entity.type
_entity.pdbx_description
1 polymer ?
#
loop_
_entity_poly.entity_id
_entity_poly.type
_entity_poly.pdbx_seq_one_letter_code
_entity_poly.pdbx_strand_id
1 'polypeptide(L)'
;MNKVIVCFFAIESSILALQVGLGTVRRRSVLLKVDSSSVHWMSQGDRVRVIEPVLNSDGINLLGEEGIVISAWEKCEEDPHCCCAELAEEATAVTVRLDNVTNGQLFYFAEDELQRIPSRKIGTLTMDSTIAIAVAPGIANAIVDNSDELRLLPSSSGPLQDDVLYAYALVLPLISYKISATARGQRLLPMLDLSIAIAVIAAVVYCTFLRRS
;
A
#
# COMPACT_ATOMS: atom_id res chain seq x y z
N MET A 1 -17.20 -37.09 -27.88
CA MET A 1 -17.85 -35.76 -27.75
C MET A 1 -19.26 -35.97 -27.20
N ASN A 2 -19.48 -35.81 -25.88
CA ASN A 2 -20.82 -35.71 -25.21
C ASN A 2 -20.69 -35.82 -23.67
N LYS A 3 -19.84 -35.00 -23.03
CA LYS A 3 -19.78 -34.91 -21.55
C LYS A 3 -19.64 -33.49 -20.98
N VAL A 4 -19.74 -32.45 -21.82
CA VAL A 4 -19.43 -31.06 -21.40
C VAL A 4 -20.66 -30.29 -20.87
N ILE A 5 -21.88 -30.82 -21.04
CA ILE A 5 -23.11 -30.04 -20.78
C ILE A 5 -23.56 -30.05 -19.31
N VAL A 6 -23.01 -30.91 -18.44
CA VAL A 6 -23.58 -31.12 -17.10
C VAL A 6 -23.02 -30.19 -16.00
N CYS A 7 -21.90 -29.49 -16.21
CA CYS A 7 -21.29 -28.69 -15.15
C CYS A 7 -21.77 -27.22 -15.08
N PHE A 8 -22.44 -26.69 -16.10
CA PHE A 8 -22.89 -25.28 -16.08
C PHE A 8 -24.16 -25.06 -15.24
N PHE A 9 -25.00 -26.08 -15.06
CA PHE A 9 -26.29 -25.92 -14.37
C PHE A 9 -26.21 -25.93 -12.83
N ALA A 10 -25.07 -26.29 -12.23
CA ALA A 10 -24.95 -26.33 -10.77
C ALA A 10 -24.52 -24.99 -10.13
N ILE A 11 -24.02 -24.03 -10.91
CA ILE A 11 -23.50 -22.75 -10.39
C ILE A 11 -24.61 -21.67 -10.31
N GLU A 12 -25.63 -21.73 -11.17
CA GLU A 12 -26.74 -20.76 -11.12
C GLU A 12 -27.64 -20.91 -9.87
N SER A 13 -27.75 -22.11 -9.31
CA SER A 13 -28.65 -22.33 -8.16
C SER A 13 -28.11 -21.85 -6.81
N SER A 14 -26.84 -21.45 -6.73
CA SER A 14 -26.23 -20.98 -5.47
C SER A 14 -26.23 -19.46 -5.32
N ILE A 15 -26.48 -18.70 -6.39
CA ILE A 15 -26.43 -17.23 -6.38
C ILE A 15 -27.76 -16.62 -5.89
N LEU A 16 -28.87 -17.34 -6.00
CA LEU A 16 -30.20 -16.85 -5.62
C LEU A 16 -30.54 -16.98 -4.12
N ALA A 17 -29.69 -17.63 -3.30
CA ALA A 17 -29.99 -17.87 -1.89
C ALA A 17 -29.44 -16.81 -0.90
N LEU A 18 -28.72 -15.78 -1.36
CA LEU A 18 -28.01 -14.84 -0.47
C LEU A 18 -28.53 -13.40 -0.50
N GLN A 19 -29.84 -13.21 -0.61
CA GLN A 19 -30.49 -11.90 -0.64
C GLN A 19 -31.11 -11.43 0.69
N VAL A 20 -30.87 -12.11 1.81
CA VAL A 20 -31.47 -11.76 3.10
C VAL A 20 -30.40 -11.25 4.07
N GLY A 21 -30.35 -9.93 4.26
CA GLY A 21 -29.79 -9.35 5.50
C GLY A 21 -28.76 -8.22 5.38
N LEU A 22 -28.84 -7.32 4.40
CA LEU A 22 -28.10 -6.04 4.49
C LEU A 22 -28.91 -5.02 5.28
N GLY A 23 -28.83 -5.12 6.61
CA GLY A 23 -29.29 -4.07 7.51
C GLY A 23 -28.49 -2.79 7.26
N THR A 24 -29.19 -1.71 6.94
CA THR A 24 -28.63 -0.38 6.72
C THR A 24 -28.08 0.18 8.03
N VAL A 25 -26.81 -0.06 8.29
CA VAL A 25 -26.08 0.57 9.41
C VAL A 25 -25.90 2.05 9.07
N ARG A 26 -26.82 2.88 9.56
CA ARG A 26 -26.78 4.35 9.44
C ARG A 26 -25.61 4.90 10.28
N ARG A 27 -24.45 5.07 9.65
CA ARG A 27 -23.31 5.76 10.27
C ARG A 27 -23.65 7.24 10.44
N ARG A 28 -23.63 7.73 11.69
CA ARG A 28 -23.59 9.16 11.99
C ARG A 28 -22.17 9.65 11.72
N SER A 29 -22.00 10.50 10.71
CA SER A 29 -20.76 11.25 10.52
C SER A 29 -20.70 12.34 11.60
N VAL A 30 -19.88 12.12 12.62
CA VAL A 30 -19.49 13.20 13.54
C VAL A 30 -18.45 14.03 12.81
N LEU A 31 -18.85 15.21 12.35
CA LEU A 31 -17.95 16.22 11.79
C LEU A 31 -17.25 16.88 12.99
N LEU A 32 -16.17 16.25 13.47
CA LEU A 32 -15.26 16.91 14.38
C LEU A 32 -14.49 17.94 13.54
N LYS A 33 -14.71 19.23 13.84
CA LYS A 33 -13.89 20.30 13.32
C LYS A 33 -12.51 20.11 13.95
N VAL A 34 -11.59 19.55 13.17
CA VAL A 34 -10.19 19.43 13.57
C VAL A 34 -9.63 20.85 13.58
N ASP A 35 -9.05 21.25 14.72
CA ASP A 35 -8.43 22.55 14.84
C ASP A 35 -7.24 22.62 13.88
N SER A 36 -7.29 23.55 12.94
CA SER A 36 -6.25 23.81 11.93
C SER A 36 -5.02 24.52 12.50
N SER A 37 -4.88 24.58 13.83
CA SER A 37 -3.91 25.43 14.54
C SER A 37 -2.73 24.64 15.12
N SER A 38 -2.51 23.40 14.70
CA SER A 38 -1.36 22.61 15.14
C SER A 38 -0.94 21.62 14.07
N VAL A 39 0.37 21.39 13.97
CA VAL A 39 0.95 20.46 13.01
C VAL A 39 0.77 19.03 13.52
N HIS A 40 -0.08 18.24 12.85
CA HIS A 40 -0.51 16.95 13.40
C HIS A 40 0.29 15.75 12.89
N TRP A 41 0.90 15.86 11.70
CA TRP A 41 1.46 14.70 10.98
C TRP A 41 2.96 14.79 10.69
N MET A 42 3.61 15.90 11.02
CA MET A 42 5.06 16.06 10.87
C MET A 42 5.77 15.88 12.20
N SER A 43 6.90 15.19 12.16
CA SER A 43 7.83 15.14 13.29
C SER A 43 9.22 15.60 12.85
N GLN A 44 10.03 16.05 13.81
CA GLN A 44 11.43 16.34 13.58
C GLN A 44 12.12 15.15 12.88
N GLY A 45 12.83 15.42 11.79
CA GLY A 45 13.52 14.42 10.98
C GLY A 45 12.71 13.84 9.81
N ASP A 46 11.43 14.18 9.67
CA ASP A 46 10.66 13.79 8.49
C ASP A 46 11.18 14.49 7.23
N ARG A 47 11.10 13.79 6.09
CA ARG A 47 11.34 14.39 4.77
C ARG A 47 10.07 15.01 4.23
N VAL A 48 10.20 16.21 3.72
CA VAL A 48 9.11 16.99 3.16
C VAL A 48 9.51 17.58 1.81
N ARG A 49 8.50 17.84 0.98
CA ARG A 49 8.61 18.57 -0.29
C ARG A 49 7.72 19.79 -0.24
N VAL A 50 8.20 20.91 -0.75
CA VAL A 50 7.41 22.14 -0.91
C VAL A 50 6.45 21.96 -2.09
N ILE A 51 5.14 22.11 -1.86
CA ILE A 51 4.10 21.94 -2.90
C ILE A 51 3.46 23.25 -3.34
N GLU A 52 3.66 24.34 -2.60
CA GLU A 52 3.18 25.67 -2.95
C GLU A 52 4.34 26.59 -3.35
N PRO A 53 4.10 27.59 -4.22
CA PRO A 53 5.14 28.50 -4.67
C PRO A 53 5.48 29.52 -3.58
N VAL A 54 6.51 29.24 -2.79
CA VAL A 54 7.06 30.16 -1.77
C VAL A 54 8.32 30.81 -2.31
N LEU A 55 8.42 32.14 -2.17
CA LEU A 55 9.59 32.90 -2.60
C LEU A 55 10.55 33.11 -1.42
N ASN A 56 11.83 32.83 -1.62
CA ASN A 56 12.89 33.22 -0.67
C ASN A 56 13.11 34.75 -0.69
N SER A 57 13.90 35.26 0.27
CA SER A 57 14.40 36.64 0.31
C SER A 57 15.04 37.10 -1.00
N ASP A 58 15.63 36.18 -1.76
CA ASP A 58 16.27 36.45 -3.05
C ASP A 58 15.30 36.40 -4.24
N GLY A 59 14.00 36.17 -3.99
CA GLY A 59 12.96 36.05 -5.02
C GLY A 59 12.97 34.71 -5.78
N ILE A 60 13.70 33.71 -5.30
CA ILE A 60 13.74 32.36 -5.89
C ILE A 60 12.55 31.55 -5.39
N ASN A 61 11.84 30.90 -6.30
CA ASN A 61 10.73 30.01 -5.98
C ASN A 61 11.26 28.65 -5.47
N LEU A 62 10.74 28.21 -4.33
CA LEU A 62 11.12 26.97 -3.66
C LEU A 62 10.20 25.78 -4.00
N LEU A 63 9.26 25.94 -4.94
CA LEU A 63 8.35 24.89 -5.36
C LEU A 63 9.08 23.63 -5.83
N GLY A 64 8.75 22.49 -5.22
CA GLY A 64 9.32 21.19 -5.55
C GLY A 64 10.61 20.87 -4.82
N GLU A 65 11.17 21.81 -4.06
CA GLU A 65 12.36 21.57 -3.24
C GLU A 65 12.08 20.59 -2.10
N GLU A 66 13.08 19.77 -1.80
CA GLU A 66 13.01 18.76 -0.75
C GLU A 66 13.89 19.16 0.43
N GLY A 67 13.48 18.74 1.63
CA GLY A 67 14.23 19.01 2.84
C GLY A 67 13.85 18.11 4.00
N ILE A 68 14.48 18.41 5.15
CA ILE A 68 14.27 17.71 6.41
C ILE A 68 13.69 18.69 7.42
N VAL A 69 12.63 18.27 8.11
CA VAL A 69 12.02 19.02 9.21
C VAL A 69 13.01 19.08 10.38
N ILE A 70 13.43 20.28 10.77
CA ILE A 70 14.33 20.52 11.90
C ILE A 70 13.53 20.69 13.19
N SER A 71 12.40 21.41 13.12
CA SER A 71 11.47 21.58 14.24
C SER A 71 10.06 21.79 13.68
N ALA A 72 9.08 21.22 14.37
CA ALA A 72 7.67 21.49 14.14
C ALA A 72 7.12 22.06 15.45
N TRP A 73 6.40 23.17 15.35
CA TRP A 73 5.76 23.77 16.52
C TRP A 73 4.58 22.91 16.93
N GLU A 74 4.61 22.41 18.18
CA GLU A 74 3.51 21.68 18.79
C GLU A 74 2.73 22.63 19.69
N LYS A 75 1.40 22.59 19.61
CA LYS A 75 0.54 23.43 20.43
C LYS A 75 0.68 23.00 21.89
N CYS A 76 0.99 23.96 22.76
CA CYS A 76 1.07 23.69 24.20
C CYS A 76 -0.33 23.39 24.73
N GLU A 77 -0.53 22.24 25.36
CA GLU A 77 -1.88 21.75 25.69
C GLU A 77 -2.57 22.54 26.81
N GLU A 78 -1.85 23.30 27.66
CA GLU A 78 -2.44 23.74 28.96
C GLU A 78 -1.89 25.05 29.56
N ASP A 79 -1.68 26.14 28.80
CA ASP A 79 -1.53 27.45 29.45
C ASP A 79 -2.46 28.53 28.85
N PRO A 80 -3.49 28.98 29.60
CA PRO A 80 -4.39 30.04 29.14
C PRO A 80 -3.68 31.39 28.90
N HIS A 81 -2.41 31.55 29.31
CA HIS A 81 -1.58 32.70 28.95
C HIS A 81 -0.85 32.55 27.62
N CYS A 82 -0.79 31.35 27.02
CA CYS A 82 -0.07 31.10 25.76
C CYS A 82 -0.90 31.44 24.50
N CYS A 83 -2.23 31.54 24.62
CA CYS A 83 -3.15 31.80 23.49
C CYS A 83 -2.96 33.13 22.74
N CYS A 84 -2.19 34.09 23.27
CA CYS A 84 -1.99 35.39 22.59
C CYS A 84 -0.79 35.40 21.62
N ALA A 85 0.08 34.39 21.63
CA ALA A 85 1.15 34.23 20.64
C ALA A 85 0.74 33.32 19.47
N GLU A 86 -0.29 32.48 19.66
CA GLU A 86 -0.68 31.43 18.70
C GLU A 86 -1.30 31.96 17.40
N LEU A 87 -1.97 33.12 17.43
CA LEU A 87 -2.60 33.70 16.24
C LEU A 87 -1.60 34.33 15.26
N ALA A 88 -0.37 34.61 15.69
CA ALA A 88 0.62 35.31 14.87
C ALA A 88 1.53 34.37 14.06
N GLU A 89 1.63 33.09 14.43
CA GLU A 89 2.68 32.19 13.94
C GLU A 89 2.16 30.96 13.16
N GLU A 90 0.85 30.87 12.89
CA GLU A 90 0.28 29.75 12.09
C GLU A 90 0.93 29.64 10.70
N ALA A 91 1.35 30.75 10.10
CA ALA A 91 2.01 30.78 8.80
C ALA A 91 3.48 30.27 8.82
N THR A 92 4.05 30.01 10.01
CA THR A 92 5.46 29.63 10.19
C THR A 92 5.64 28.47 11.16
N ALA A 93 4.70 27.53 11.15
CA ALA A 93 4.65 26.44 12.13
C ALA A 93 5.77 25.39 11.98
N VAL A 94 6.39 25.27 10.79
CA VAL A 94 7.39 24.23 10.50
C VAL A 94 8.69 24.85 10.04
N THR A 95 9.80 24.47 10.68
CA THR A 95 11.15 24.84 10.26
C THR A 95 11.79 23.70 9.48
N VAL A 96 12.16 23.96 8.23
CA VAL A 96 12.72 22.98 7.30
C VAL A 96 14.10 23.44 6.83
N ARG A 97 15.03 22.48 6.72
CA ARG A 97 16.31 22.67 6.04
C ARG A 97 16.23 22.01 4.67
N LEU A 98 16.30 22.82 3.61
CA LEU A 98 16.25 22.34 2.22
C LEU A 98 17.61 21.80 1.76
N ASP A 99 17.58 20.73 0.96
CA ASP A 99 18.79 20.01 0.55
C ASP A 99 19.59 20.77 -0.53
N ASN A 100 18.91 21.43 -1.48
CA ASN A 100 19.56 22.15 -2.59
C ASN A 100 20.04 23.56 -2.23
N VAL A 101 19.63 24.10 -1.08
CA VAL A 101 20.05 25.44 -0.63
C VAL A 101 21.30 25.31 0.23
N THR A 102 22.45 25.58 -0.38
CA THR A 102 23.80 25.26 0.12
C THR A 102 24.24 26.01 1.38
N ASN A 103 23.44 26.94 1.89
CA ASN A 103 23.84 27.81 3.00
C ASN A 103 23.43 27.29 4.39
N GLY A 104 22.83 26.10 4.49
CA GLY A 104 22.28 25.61 5.75
C GLY A 104 21.20 26.55 6.33
N GLN A 105 20.62 27.38 5.47
CA GLN A 105 19.57 28.32 5.84
C GLN A 105 18.32 27.54 6.24
N LEU A 106 17.69 28.00 7.32
CA LEU A 106 16.43 27.47 7.80
C LEU A 106 15.30 28.26 7.15
N PHE A 107 14.31 27.52 6.67
CA PHE A 107 13.11 28.07 6.06
C PHE A 107 11.91 27.75 6.95
N TYR A 108 10.96 28.68 7.01
CA TYR A 108 9.73 28.53 7.77
C TYR A 108 8.57 28.39 6.80
N PHE A 109 7.74 27.38 7.03
CA PHE A 109 6.61 27.03 6.17
C PHE A 109 5.37 26.77 7.02
N ALA A 110 4.21 26.95 6.40
CA ALA A 110 2.95 26.43 6.92
C ALA A 110 2.80 24.93 6.61
N GLU A 111 1.88 24.26 7.32
CA GLU A 111 1.68 22.81 7.18
C GLU A 111 1.13 22.42 5.80
N ASP A 112 0.29 23.28 5.21
CA ASP A 112 -0.35 23.12 3.91
C ASP A 112 0.59 23.38 2.72
N GLU A 113 1.70 24.08 2.94
CA GLU A 113 2.74 24.33 1.92
C GLU A 113 3.66 23.11 1.71
N LEU A 114 3.56 22.10 2.58
CA LEU A 114 4.47 20.96 2.65
C LEU A 114 3.74 19.63 2.42
N GLN A 115 4.43 18.71 1.74
CA GLN A 115 3.98 17.33 1.54
C GLN A 115 4.98 16.34 2.10
N ARG A 116 4.52 15.37 2.90
CA ARG A 116 5.37 14.29 3.39
C ARG A 116 5.89 13.45 2.23
N ILE A 117 7.21 13.31 2.13
CA ILE A 117 7.81 12.28 1.28
C ILE A 117 7.90 11.01 2.11
N PRO A 118 7.31 9.89 1.67
CA PRO A 118 7.53 8.62 2.34
C PRO A 118 9.02 8.35 2.32
N SER A 119 9.66 8.43 3.49
CA SER A 119 11.03 7.98 3.63
C SER A 119 11.02 6.51 3.25
N ARG A 120 11.51 6.21 2.05
CA ARG A 120 11.86 4.85 1.69
C ARG A 120 12.86 4.48 2.76
N LYS A 121 12.41 3.73 3.78
CA LYS A 121 13.30 2.98 4.64
C LYS A 121 14.08 2.14 3.64
N ILE A 122 15.25 2.63 3.25
CA ILE A 122 16.31 1.81 2.73
C ILE A 122 16.59 0.95 3.94
N GLY A 123 15.80 -0.12 4.06
CA GLY A 123 16.09 -1.16 5.01
C GLY A 123 17.49 -1.54 4.67
N THR A 124 18.42 -1.17 5.55
CA THR A 124 19.68 -1.84 5.67
C THR A 124 19.29 -3.30 5.81
N LEU A 125 19.26 -4.01 4.68
CA LEU A 125 19.03 -5.43 4.61
C LEU A 125 20.26 -6.03 5.29
N THR A 126 20.23 -6.09 6.62
CA THR A 126 21.02 -7.05 7.35
C THR A 126 20.63 -8.40 6.76
N MET A 127 21.53 -8.98 5.97
CA MET A 127 21.41 -10.29 5.34
C MET A 127 21.35 -11.40 6.41
N ASP A 128 20.31 -11.40 7.24
CA ASP A 128 20.15 -12.39 8.31
C ASP A 128 18.70 -12.84 8.53
N SER A 129 17.76 -12.37 7.71
CA SER A 129 16.44 -12.99 7.66
C SER A 129 16.44 -14.10 6.62
N THR A 130 16.93 -15.28 7.01
CA THR A 130 16.53 -16.55 6.40
C THR A 130 15.01 -16.63 6.54
N ILE A 131 14.29 -16.26 5.49
CA ILE A 131 12.86 -16.53 5.40
C ILE A 131 12.73 -18.04 5.29
N ALA A 132 12.55 -18.71 6.42
CA ALA A 132 12.08 -20.08 6.47
C ALA A 132 10.66 -20.08 5.91
N ILE A 133 10.55 -20.23 4.60
CA ILE A 133 9.32 -20.66 3.96
C ILE A 133 9.07 -22.06 4.53
N ALA A 134 8.20 -22.16 5.54
CA ALA A 134 7.68 -23.43 6.02
C ALA A 134 6.82 -24.02 4.91
N VAL A 135 7.49 -24.61 3.92
CA VAL A 135 6.89 -25.51 2.94
C VAL A 135 6.40 -26.70 3.74
N ALA A 136 5.08 -26.91 3.71
CA ALA A 136 4.47 -28.06 4.34
C ALA A 136 5.20 -29.36 3.91
N PRO A 137 5.45 -30.30 4.84
CA PRO A 137 6.13 -31.56 4.54
C PRO A 137 5.21 -32.45 3.71
N GLY A 138 5.18 -32.19 2.41
CA GLY A 138 4.39 -32.93 1.42
C GLY A 138 4.84 -32.72 -0.03
N ILE A 139 5.73 -31.74 -0.28
CA ILE A 139 6.25 -31.43 -1.63
C ILE A 139 7.78 -31.64 -1.71
N ALA A 140 8.46 -31.91 -0.58
CA ALA A 140 9.92 -31.96 -0.51
C ALA A 140 10.57 -33.18 -1.19
N ASN A 141 9.81 -34.21 -1.59
CA ASN A 141 10.39 -35.42 -2.18
C ASN A 141 10.50 -35.38 -3.72
N ALA A 142 10.32 -34.22 -4.37
CA ALA A 142 10.48 -34.09 -5.81
C ALA A 142 11.64 -33.18 -6.26
N ILE A 143 12.45 -32.63 -5.34
CA ILE A 143 13.45 -31.59 -5.66
C ILE A 143 14.84 -31.90 -5.08
N VAL A 144 15.21 -33.18 -4.98
CA VAL A 144 16.62 -33.56 -4.74
C VAL A 144 16.94 -34.82 -5.54
N ASP A 145 17.30 -34.63 -6.80
CA ASP A 145 18.46 -35.27 -7.43
C ASP A 145 18.56 -34.82 -8.90
N ASN A 146 19.47 -33.89 -9.19
CA ASN A 146 20.23 -33.73 -10.44
C ASN A 146 20.72 -32.29 -10.60
N SER A 147 21.89 -32.01 -10.03
CA SER A 147 22.59 -30.72 -10.16
C SER A 147 23.51 -30.62 -11.39
N ASP A 148 23.65 -31.66 -12.23
CA ASP A 148 24.75 -31.75 -13.21
C ASP A 148 24.37 -31.89 -14.70
N GLU A 149 23.11 -31.65 -15.08
CA GLU A 149 22.78 -31.40 -16.49
C GLU A 149 21.87 -30.18 -16.61
N LEU A 150 22.46 -28.98 -16.55
CA LEU A 150 21.85 -27.76 -17.07
C LEU A 150 21.90 -27.79 -18.61
N ARG A 151 21.33 -28.84 -19.21
CA ARG A 151 21.03 -28.86 -20.64
C ARG A 151 19.85 -27.92 -20.85
N LEU A 152 20.17 -26.82 -21.52
CA LEU A 152 19.27 -25.96 -22.31
C LEU A 152 17.97 -26.70 -22.68
N LEU A 153 16.92 -26.52 -21.87
CA LEU A 153 15.58 -26.89 -22.27
C LEU A 153 15.23 -26.04 -23.48
N PRO A 154 14.76 -26.63 -24.58
CA PRO A 154 14.36 -25.86 -25.74
C PRO A 154 13.23 -24.92 -25.32
N SER A 155 13.46 -23.63 -25.52
CA SER A 155 12.46 -22.58 -25.52
C SER A 155 11.44 -22.86 -26.63
N SER A 156 10.58 -23.87 -26.45
CA SER A 156 9.36 -24.00 -27.24
C SER A 156 8.33 -23.09 -26.60
N SER A 157 8.42 -21.81 -26.93
CA SER A 157 7.40 -20.79 -26.69
C SER A 157 6.14 -21.19 -27.48
N GLY A 158 5.37 -22.12 -26.93
CA GLY A 158 4.00 -22.33 -27.33
C GLY A 158 3.16 -21.19 -26.75
N PRO A 159 2.27 -20.55 -27.52
CA PRO A 159 1.46 -19.41 -27.06
C PRO A 159 0.56 -19.73 -25.86
N LEU A 160 0.39 -21.01 -25.51
CA LEU A 160 -0.44 -21.46 -24.40
C LEU A 160 0.21 -21.27 -23.01
N GLN A 161 1.54 -21.15 -22.92
CA GLN A 161 2.23 -21.12 -21.64
C GLN A 161 2.21 -19.73 -20.98
N ASP A 162 2.09 -18.69 -21.81
CA ASP A 162 2.00 -17.30 -21.35
C ASP A 162 0.64 -17.03 -20.67
N ASP A 163 -0.46 -17.60 -21.19
CA ASP A 163 -1.82 -17.40 -20.67
C ASP A 163 -1.99 -17.86 -19.22
N VAL A 164 -1.37 -18.99 -18.85
CA VAL A 164 -1.40 -19.51 -17.48
C VAL A 164 -0.63 -18.59 -16.54
N LEU A 165 0.51 -18.06 -16.99
CA LEU A 165 1.33 -17.14 -16.20
C LEU A 165 0.59 -15.82 -15.95
N TYR A 166 -0.14 -15.30 -16.94
CA TYR A 166 -0.99 -14.12 -16.78
C TYR A 166 -2.12 -14.35 -15.77
N ALA A 167 -2.77 -15.52 -15.77
CA ALA A 167 -3.83 -15.83 -14.81
C ALA A 167 -3.31 -15.80 -13.35
N TYR A 168 -2.14 -16.37 -13.09
CA TYR A 168 -1.52 -16.32 -11.76
C TYR A 168 -1.03 -14.92 -11.39
N ALA A 169 -0.49 -14.16 -12.36
CA ALA A 169 -0.02 -12.79 -12.14
C ALA A 169 -1.15 -11.86 -11.65
N LEU A 170 -2.40 -12.10 -12.03
CA LEU A 170 -3.55 -11.33 -11.56
C LEU A 170 -4.04 -11.73 -10.17
N VAL A 171 -3.89 -13.00 -9.79
CA VAL A 171 -4.48 -13.55 -8.56
C VAL A 171 -3.52 -13.45 -7.38
N LEU A 172 -2.21 -13.60 -7.61
CA LEU A 172 -1.20 -13.56 -6.55
C LEU A 172 -1.18 -12.25 -5.75
N PRO A 173 -1.30 -11.05 -6.37
CA PRO A 173 -1.38 -9.80 -5.62
C PRO A 173 -2.61 -9.72 -4.70
N LEU A 174 -3.75 -10.26 -5.14
CA LEU A 174 -4.99 -10.28 -4.37
C LEU A 174 -4.88 -11.19 -3.13
N ILE A 175 -4.28 -12.36 -3.30
CA ILE A 175 -4.00 -13.28 -2.18
C ILE A 175 -3.02 -12.63 -1.20
N SER A 176 -1.92 -12.06 -1.71
CA SER A 176 -0.91 -11.37 -0.89
C SER A 176 -1.52 -10.22 -0.08
N TYR A 177 -2.38 -9.41 -0.71
CA TYR A 177 -3.12 -8.34 -0.04
C TYR A 177 -3.98 -8.87 1.12
N LYS A 178 -4.74 -9.95 0.89
CA LYS A 178 -5.57 -10.58 1.93
C LYS A 178 -4.75 -11.10 3.11
N ILE A 179 -3.63 -11.76 2.83
CA ILE A 179 -2.71 -12.25 3.87
C ILE A 179 -2.15 -11.08 4.68
N SER A 180 -1.68 -10.02 4.01
CA SER A 180 -1.14 -8.82 4.68
C SER A 180 -2.18 -8.11 5.55
N ALA A 181 -3.42 -7.96 5.08
CA ALA A 181 -4.49 -7.36 5.85
C ALA A 181 -4.86 -8.21 7.08
N THR A 182 -4.91 -9.54 6.92
CA THR A 182 -5.18 -10.47 8.02
C THR A 182 -4.08 -10.43 9.08
N ALA A 183 -2.81 -10.39 8.66
CA ALA A 183 -1.66 -10.30 9.56
C ALA A 183 -1.64 -9.00 10.39
N ARG A 184 -2.22 -7.92 9.86
CA ARG A 184 -2.38 -6.64 10.56
C ARG A 184 -3.64 -6.56 11.43
N GLY A 185 -4.43 -7.64 11.53
CA GLY A 185 -5.69 -7.65 12.26
C GLY A 185 -6.80 -6.80 11.60
N GLN A 186 -6.62 -6.39 10.34
CA GLN A 186 -7.62 -5.62 9.60
C GLN A 186 -8.68 -6.58 9.05
N ARG A 187 -9.95 -6.32 9.37
CA ARG A 187 -11.08 -7.01 8.73
C ARG A 187 -11.33 -6.36 7.38
N LEU A 188 -11.15 -7.11 6.29
CA LEU A 188 -11.55 -6.66 4.96
C LEU A 188 -13.07 -6.52 4.90
N LEU A 189 -13.54 -5.67 3.98
CA LEU A 189 -14.95 -5.62 3.65
C LEU A 189 -15.39 -6.98 3.09
N PRO A 190 -16.53 -7.53 3.52
CA PRO A 190 -16.97 -8.88 3.12
C PRO A 190 -17.13 -9.02 1.59
N MET A 191 -17.47 -7.93 0.91
CA MET A 191 -17.55 -7.89 -0.56
C MET A 191 -16.19 -8.10 -1.24
N LEU A 192 -15.10 -7.61 -0.62
CA LEU A 192 -13.75 -7.76 -1.15
C LEU A 192 -13.22 -9.18 -0.92
N ASP A 193 -13.56 -9.80 0.22
CA ASP A 193 -13.23 -11.20 0.46
C ASP A 193 -13.91 -12.14 -0.54
N LEU A 194 -15.16 -11.84 -0.90
CA LEU A 194 -15.91 -12.60 -1.91
C LEU A 194 -15.29 -12.44 -3.30
N SER A 195 -14.91 -11.22 -3.71
CA SER A 195 -14.32 -11.00 -5.04
C SER A 195 -12.96 -11.70 -5.19
N ILE A 196 -12.12 -11.68 -4.14
CA ILE A 196 -10.86 -12.42 -4.12
C ILE A 196 -11.12 -13.92 -4.25
N ALA A 197 -12.09 -14.46 -3.50
CA ALA A 197 -12.43 -15.88 -3.58
C ALA A 197 -12.91 -16.30 -4.98
N ILE A 198 -13.77 -15.50 -5.61
CA ILE A 198 -14.25 -15.75 -6.98
C ILE A 198 -13.10 -15.70 -7.99
N ALA A 199 -12.19 -14.72 -7.88
CA ALA A 199 -11.03 -14.61 -8.77
C ALA A 199 -10.10 -15.83 -8.66
N VAL A 200 -9.85 -16.32 -7.45
CA VAL A 200 -9.05 -17.54 -7.23
C VAL A 200 -9.71 -18.77 -7.85
N ILE A 201 -11.02 -18.95 -7.65
CA ILE A 201 -11.77 -20.07 -8.24
C ILE A 201 -11.71 -19.99 -9.77
N ALA A 202 -11.95 -18.82 -10.35
CA ALA A 202 -11.90 -18.62 -11.80
C ALA A 202 -10.53 -18.98 -12.38
N ALA A 203 -9.44 -18.57 -11.73
CA ALA A 203 -8.08 -18.90 -12.16
C ALA A 203 -7.78 -20.41 -12.07
N VAL A 204 -8.22 -21.09 -11.01
CA VAL A 204 -8.08 -22.55 -10.87
C VAL A 204 -8.89 -23.28 -11.94
N VAL A 205 -10.13 -22.87 -12.20
CA VAL A 205 -10.98 -23.45 -13.25
C VAL A 205 -10.34 -23.23 -14.62
N TYR A 206 -9.85 -22.03 -14.90
CA TYR A 206 -9.16 -21.70 -16.16
C TYR A 206 -7.92 -22.59 -16.37
N CYS A 207 -7.07 -22.71 -15.35
CA CYS A 207 -5.85 -23.53 -15.41
C CYS A 207 -6.16 -25.03 -15.55
N THR A 208 -7.22 -25.53 -14.91
CA THR A 208 -7.59 -26.95 -14.98
C THR A 208 -8.28 -27.31 -16.30
N PHE A 209 -9.03 -26.39 -16.89
CA PHE A 209 -9.73 -26.61 -18.16
C PHE A 209 -8.78 -26.54 -19.35
N LEU A 210 -7.89 -25.53 -19.41
CA LEU A 210 -6.91 -25.38 -20.49
C LEU A 210 -5.86 -26.48 -20.51
N ARG A 211 -5.55 -27.09 -19.36
CA ARG A 211 -4.61 -28.21 -19.32
C ARG A 211 -5.18 -29.50 -19.93
N ARG A 212 -6.49 -29.57 -20.16
CA ARG A 212 -7.17 -30.76 -20.72
C ARG A 212 -7.46 -30.66 -22.22
N SER A 213 -7.40 -29.47 -22.80
CA SER A 213 -7.56 -29.21 -24.24
C SER A 213 -6.22 -29.33 -24.95
#